data_AF-A0A5M9WZ19-F1
#
_entry.id   AF-A0A5M9WZ19-F1
#
_cell.length_a   1.000
_cell.length_b   1.000
_cell.length_c   1.000
_cell.angle_alpha   90.00
_cell.angle_beta   90.00
_cell.angle_gamma   90.00
#
_symmetry.space_group_name_H-M   'P 1'
#
loop_
_entity.id
_entity.type
_entity.pdbx_description
1 polymer ?
#
loop_
_entity_poly.entity_id
_entity_poly.type
_entity_poly.pdbx_seq_one_letter_code
_entity_poly.pdbx_strand_id
1 'polypeptide(L)'
;MSDPYNRESELKERFNRFVADKITGNPEDYYSKLSVDDFEDLKTTLRDIHNIITYRTTIRFIEWVSEHFPYVRENYKVYLDQVLNTKPSENGYDLVVTGDINVIAEIKCNKPIMNGFKFGAQQKTGLIKDIYGLLVGKTKVKSIKPAEAFKFLVIYDFGDHTLLAAQHLIKNLSADLKDKVLLYKEESVLDLDKVYIVFIK
;
A
#
# COMPACT_ATOMS: atom_id res chain seq x y z
N MET A 1 -44.37 -16.59 0.63
CA MET A 1 -43.77 -16.42 -0.71
C MET A 1 -42.54 -15.55 -0.50
N SER A 2 -41.36 -16.00 -0.88
CA SER A 2 -40.16 -15.15 -0.83
C SER A 2 -40.23 -14.17 -2.00
N ASP A 3 -40.03 -12.88 -1.74
CA ASP A 3 -39.91 -11.91 -2.81
C ASP A 3 -38.81 -12.34 -3.80
N PRO A 4 -39.02 -12.15 -5.12
CA PRO A 4 -38.00 -12.45 -6.11
C PRO A 4 -36.78 -11.59 -5.85
N TYR A 5 -35.60 -12.22 -5.91
CA TYR A 5 -34.32 -11.53 -5.72
C TYR A 5 -34.18 -10.33 -6.67
N ASN A 6 -33.99 -9.14 -6.09
CA ASN A 6 -33.74 -7.89 -6.82
C ASN A 6 -32.31 -7.41 -6.54
N ARG A 7 -31.46 -7.48 -7.56
CA ARG A 7 -30.05 -7.07 -7.46
C ARG A 7 -29.88 -5.58 -7.19
N GLU A 8 -30.74 -4.74 -7.78
CA GLU A 8 -30.67 -3.29 -7.61
C GLU A 8 -31.03 -2.90 -6.18
N SER A 9 -32.08 -3.49 -5.61
CA SER A 9 -32.46 -3.27 -4.21
C SER A 9 -31.32 -3.63 -3.25
N GLU A 10 -30.62 -4.74 -3.46
CA GLU A 10 -29.45 -5.13 -2.64
C GLU A 10 -28.32 -4.09 -2.73
N LEU A 11 -27.99 -3.63 -3.95
CA LEU A 11 -26.94 -2.63 -4.16
C LEU A 11 -27.32 -1.29 -3.50
N LYS A 12 -28.57 -0.86 -3.65
CA LYS A 12 -29.13 0.33 -3.03
C LYS A 12 -29.05 0.26 -1.51
N GLU A 13 -29.50 -0.83 -0.90
CA GLU A 13 -29.44 -1.01 0.56
C GLU A 13 -28.00 -0.96 1.09
N ARG A 14 -27.08 -1.65 0.41
CA ARG A 14 -25.67 -1.68 0.81
C ARG A 14 -25.02 -0.30 0.71
N PHE A 15 -25.32 0.45 -0.35
CA PHE A 15 -24.80 1.80 -0.54
C PHE A 15 -25.36 2.77 0.52
N ASN A 16 -26.68 2.80 0.69
CA ASN A 16 -27.32 3.68 1.68
C ASN A 16 -26.83 3.40 3.09
N ARG A 17 -26.68 2.13 3.46
CA ARG A 17 -26.11 1.72 4.76
C ARG A 17 -24.68 2.24 4.94
N PHE A 18 -23.84 2.11 3.92
CA PHE A 18 -22.46 2.63 4.01
C PHE A 18 -22.43 4.14 4.21
N VAL A 19 -23.20 4.91 3.43
CA VAL A 19 -23.23 6.38 3.53
C VAL A 19 -23.78 6.81 4.90
N ALA A 20 -24.88 6.20 5.35
CA ALA A 20 -25.46 6.47 6.65
C ALA A 20 -24.47 6.16 7.79
N ASP A 21 -23.89 4.96 7.81
CA ASP A 21 -23.06 4.49 8.93
C ASP A 21 -21.69 5.15 8.99
N LYS A 22 -21.13 5.57 7.83
CA LYS A 22 -19.72 6.00 7.73
C LYS A 22 -19.52 7.46 7.34
N ILE A 23 -20.52 8.11 6.74
CA ILE A 23 -20.37 9.47 6.20
C ILE A 23 -21.29 10.45 6.90
N THR A 24 -22.59 10.19 6.92
CA THR A 24 -23.58 11.20 7.32
C THR A 24 -24.14 11.00 8.72
N GLY A 25 -24.13 9.77 9.24
CA GLY A 25 -24.81 9.41 10.49
C GLY A 25 -26.34 9.34 10.39
N ASN A 26 -26.91 9.58 9.21
CA ASN A 26 -28.36 9.66 8.99
C ASN A 26 -28.83 8.61 7.99
N PRO A 27 -29.87 7.83 8.29
CA PRO A 27 -30.44 6.89 7.34
C PRO A 27 -31.31 7.62 6.32
N GLU A 28 -30.84 7.72 5.08
CA GLU A 28 -31.60 8.27 3.96
C GLU A 28 -31.38 7.45 2.68
N ASP A 29 -32.21 7.72 1.67
CA ASP A 29 -32.04 7.16 0.34
C ASP A 29 -31.02 7.94 -0.50
N TYR A 30 -29.74 7.71 -0.24
CA TYR A 30 -28.65 8.34 -0.96
C TYR A 30 -28.50 7.82 -2.39
N TYR A 31 -28.73 6.53 -2.61
CA TYR A 31 -28.63 5.88 -3.93
C TYR A 31 -29.53 6.56 -4.95
N SER A 32 -30.80 6.78 -4.60
CA SER A 32 -31.76 7.40 -5.53
C SER A 32 -31.59 8.91 -5.69
N LYS A 33 -30.69 9.55 -4.91
CA LYS A 33 -30.30 10.95 -5.08
C LYS A 33 -29.14 11.14 -6.07
N LEU A 34 -28.47 10.07 -6.48
CA LEU A 34 -27.32 10.10 -7.37
C LEU A 34 -27.69 9.61 -8.76
N SER A 35 -27.19 10.31 -9.77
CA SER A 35 -27.19 9.87 -11.16
C SER A 35 -26.08 8.84 -11.42
N VAL A 36 -26.11 8.21 -12.60
CA VAL A 36 -25.01 7.34 -13.04
C VAL A 36 -23.69 8.09 -13.11
N ASP A 37 -23.70 9.33 -13.62
CA ASP A 37 -22.52 10.19 -13.72
C ASP A 37 -21.95 10.49 -12.33
N ASP A 38 -22.79 10.73 -11.32
CA ASP A 38 -22.33 10.91 -9.93
C ASP A 38 -21.63 9.64 -9.39
N PHE A 39 -22.12 8.44 -9.75
CA PHE A 39 -21.44 7.19 -9.39
C PHE A 39 -20.10 7.02 -10.13
N GLU A 40 -19.96 7.57 -11.33
CA GLU A 40 -18.68 7.61 -12.04
C GLU A 40 -17.69 8.57 -11.37
N ASP A 41 -18.16 9.76 -10.99
CA ASP A 41 -17.35 10.74 -10.24
C ASP A 41 -16.90 10.20 -8.88
N LEU A 42 -17.76 9.45 -8.18
CA LEU A 42 -17.38 8.75 -6.95
C LEU A 42 -16.21 7.79 -7.17
N LYS A 43 -16.12 7.11 -8.32
CA LYS A 43 -14.95 6.25 -8.63
C LYS A 43 -13.69 7.08 -8.79
N THR A 44 -13.79 8.27 -9.37
CA THR A 44 -12.66 9.21 -9.47
C THR A 44 -12.22 9.67 -8.09
N THR A 45 -13.16 10.02 -7.20
CA THR A 45 -12.84 10.37 -5.81
C THR A 45 -12.21 9.21 -5.04
N LEU A 46 -12.63 7.96 -5.28
CA LEU A 46 -12.01 6.78 -4.66
C LEU A 46 -10.52 6.65 -5.03
N ARG A 47 -10.14 7.03 -6.25
CA ARG A 47 -8.72 7.09 -6.65
C ARG A 47 -7.96 8.14 -5.85
N ASP A 48 -8.55 9.30 -5.61
CA ASP A 48 -7.91 10.36 -4.82
C ASP A 48 -7.81 9.96 -3.34
N ILE A 49 -8.82 9.28 -2.79
CA ILE A 49 -8.75 8.69 -1.45
C ILE A 49 -7.59 7.68 -1.36
N HIS A 50 -7.43 6.82 -2.38
CA HIS A 50 -6.30 5.90 -2.44
C HIS A 50 -4.96 6.66 -2.43
N ASN A 51 -4.83 7.71 -3.23
CA ASN A 51 -3.63 8.55 -3.27
C ASN A 51 -3.34 9.22 -1.92
N ILE A 52 -4.37 9.72 -1.22
CA ILE A 52 -4.24 10.31 0.12
C ILE A 52 -3.72 9.27 1.13
N ILE A 53 -4.25 8.06 1.10
CA ILE A 53 -3.80 6.98 2.00
C ILE A 53 -2.35 6.63 1.69
N THR A 54 -2.00 6.43 0.41
CA THR A 54 -0.61 6.16 -0.02
C THR A 54 0.33 7.26 0.46
N TYR A 55 -0.01 8.52 0.22
CA TYR A 55 0.80 9.66 0.66
C TYR A 55 1.03 9.70 2.17
N ARG A 56 -0.05 9.56 2.97
CA ARG A 56 0.05 9.51 4.44
C ARG A 56 0.89 8.32 4.92
N THR A 57 0.76 7.18 4.25
CA THR A 57 1.56 5.98 4.54
C THR A 57 3.03 6.22 4.26
N THR A 58 3.37 6.89 3.15
CA THR A 58 4.75 7.26 2.82
C THR A 58 5.35 8.20 3.86
N ILE A 59 4.59 9.22 4.32
CA ILE A 59 5.05 10.13 5.38
C ILE A 59 5.35 9.36 6.68
N ARG A 60 4.43 8.49 7.11
CA ARG A 60 4.66 7.68 8.32
C ARG A 60 5.79 6.68 8.15
N PHE A 61 6.01 6.20 6.93
CA PHE A 61 7.14 5.34 6.65
C PHE A 61 8.47 6.09 6.72
N ILE A 62 8.58 7.34 6.25
CA ILE A 62 9.83 8.09 6.43
C ILE A 62 10.10 8.43 7.91
N GLU A 63 9.06 8.67 8.70
CA GLU A 63 9.17 8.77 10.16
C GLU A 63 9.75 7.47 10.74
N TRP A 64 9.17 6.32 10.38
CA TRP A 64 9.68 5.00 10.78
C TRP A 64 11.14 4.79 10.36
N VAL A 65 11.52 5.11 9.12
CA VAL A 65 12.91 5.00 8.65
C VAL A 65 13.84 5.89 9.49
N SER A 66 13.41 7.10 9.86
CA SER A 66 14.20 8.01 10.71
C SER A 66 14.43 7.48 12.14
N GLU A 67 13.53 6.64 12.63
CA GLU A 67 13.69 5.97 13.92
C GLU A 67 14.74 4.87 13.85
N HIS A 68 14.85 4.18 12.70
CA HIS A 68 15.73 3.03 12.49
C HIS A 68 17.13 3.40 11.98
N PHE A 69 17.25 4.54 11.30
CA PHE A 69 18.50 4.96 10.69
C PHE A 69 18.88 6.38 11.14
N PRO A 70 19.92 6.54 12.00
CA PRO A 70 20.35 7.84 12.51
C PRO A 70 20.61 8.88 11.41
N TYR A 71 21.23 8.47 10.31
CA TYR A 71 21.48 9.33 9.15
C TYR A 71 20.17 9.94 8.58
N VAL A 72 19.10 9.14 8.48
CA VAL A 72 17.81 9.63 7.99
C VAL A 72 17.17 10.59 8.99
N ARG A 73 17.36 10.35 10.29
CA ARG A 73 16.91 11.28 11.34
C ARG A 73 17.57 12.66 11.21
N GLU A 74 18.88 12.68 11.03
CA GLU A 74 19.67 13.91 10.88
C GLU A 74 19.28 14.68 9.61
N ASN A 75 18.86 13.95 8.56
CA ASN A 75 18.47 14.50 7.27
C ASN A 75 16.96 14.45 7.01
N TYR A 76 16.14 14.30 8.06
CA TYR A 76 14.71 13.98 7.94
C TYR A 76 13.96 14.96 7.04
N LYS A 77 14.21 16.26 7.21
CA LYS A 77 13.55 17.31 6.42
C LYS A 77 13.80 17.18 4.92
N VAL A 78 15.01 16.78 4.51
CA VAL A 78 15.36 16.60 3.11
C VAL A 78 14.50 15.50 2.48
N TYR A 79 14.38 14.35 3.15
CA TYR A 79 13.61 13.23 2.64
C TYR A 79 12.09 13.44 2.78
N LEU A 80 11.64 14.15 3.82
CA LEU A 80 10.25 14.57 3.92
C LEU A 80 9.90 15.49 2.74
N ASP A 81 10.67 16.55 2.50
CA ASP A 81 10.43 17.48 1.40
C ASP A 81 10.46 16.77 0.03
N GLN A 82 11.29 15.75 -0.14
CA GLN A 82 11.25 14.89 -1.33
C GLN A 82 9.89 14.21 -1.49
N VAL A 83 9.34 13.61 -0.43
CA VAL A 83 8.01 12.98 -0.46
C VAL A 83 6.92 14.02 -0.75
N LEU A 84 6.98 15.20 -0.14
CA LEU A 84 5.99 16.27 -0.31
C LEU A 84 5.96 16.81 -1.75
N ASN A 85 7.11 16.84 -2.43
CA ASN A 85 7.26 17.48 -3.73
C ASN A 85 7.27 16.49 -4.92
N THR A 86 7.28 15.18 -4.67
CA THR A 86 7.27 14.17 -5.73
C THR A 86 5.85 13.95 -6.24
N LYS A 87 5.64 14.11 -7.55
CA LYS A 87 4.36 13.80 -8.17
C LYS A 87 4.12 12.29 -8.17
N PRO A 88 2.89 11.81 -7.85
CA PRO A 88 2.53 10.41 -8.00
C PRO A 88 2.47 10.02 -9.48
N SER A 89 3.62 9.64 -10.05
CA SER A 89 3.79 8.99 -11.36
C SER A 89 5.25 8.94 -11.84
N GLU A 90 6.21 9.50 -11.11
CA GLU A 90 7.60 9.53 -11.55
C GLU A 90 8.32 8.19 -11.31
N ASN A 91 8.00 7.18 -12.14
CA ASN A 91 8.83 6.09 -12.68
C ASN A 91 9.88 5.36 -11.79
N GLY A 92 9.89 5.58 -10.49
CA GLY A 92 10.89 5.13 -9.53
C GLY A 92 10.28 4.43 -8.33
N TYR A 93 11.01 4.42 -7.22
CA TYR A 93 10.51 3.93 -5.95
C TYR A 93 9.67 5.00 -5.27
N ASP A 94 8.69 4.58 -4.49
CA ASP A 94 7.81 5.52 -3.77
C ASP A 94 8.57 6.28 -2.66
N LEU A 95 9.66 5.68 -2.12
CA LEU A 95 10.65 6.37 -1.30
C LEU A 95 12.07 5.98 -1.72
N VAL A 96 12.94 6.98 -1.72
CA VAL A 96 14.38 6.84 -1.98
C VAL A 96 15.15 7.68 -0.96
N VAL A 97 16.06 7.04 -0.24
CA VAL A 97 17.09 7.67 0.60
C VAL A 97 18.44 7.31 0.00
N THR A 98 19.31 8.30 -0.13
CA THR A 98 20.69 8.13 -0.63
C THR A 98 21.66 8.95 0.21
N GLY A 99 22.83 8.39 0.51
CA GLY A 99 23.86 9.02 1.33
C GLY A 99 24.74 7.98 2.01
N ASP A 100 24.99 8.16 3.32
CA ASP A 100 25.75 7.18 4.13
C ASP A 100 25.03 5.82 4.21
N ILE A 101 23.71 5.84 4.04
CA ILE A 101 22.90 4.67 3.83
C ILE A 101 21.97 4.87 2.64
N ASN A 102 21.58 3.77 1.99
CA ASN A 102 20.58 3.78 0.94
C ASN A 102 19.34 3.01 1.38
N VAL A 103 18.16 3.58 1.15
CA VAL A 103 16.86 2.92 1.38
C VAL A 103 16.01 3.10 0.14
N ILE A 104 15.37 2.01 -0.30
CA ILE A 104 14.38 2.03 -1.37
C ILE A 104 13.10 1.34 -0.89
N ALA A 105 11.95 1.93 -1.21
CA ALA A 105 10.68 1.36 -0.79
C ALA A 105 9.54 1.53 -1.79
N GLU A 106 8.64 0.55 -1.76
CA GLU A 106 7.37 0.54 -2.48
C GLU A 106 6.22 0.55 -1.47
N ILE A 107 5.29 1.49 -1.61
CA ILE A 107 4.13 1.65 -0.73
C ILE A 107 2.89 1.08 -1.44
N LYS A 108 2.18 0.17 -0.76
CA LYS A 108 0.94 -0.44 -1.28
C LYS A 108 -0.19 -0.31 -0.28
N CYS A 109 -1.23 0.42 -0.68
CA CYS A 109 -2.42 0.68 0.14
C CYS A 109 -3.65 -0.08 -0.36
N ASN A 110 -3.44 -1.18 -1.08
CA ASN A 110 -4.52 -2.02 -1.58
C ASN A 110 -5.05 -2.92 -0.47
N LYS A 111 -6.31 -2.74 -0.07
CA LYS A 111 -6.96 -3.61 0.90
C LYS A 111 -6.99 -5.06 0.39
N PRO A 112 -6.53 -6.06 1.16
CA PRO A 112 -6.63 -7.44 0.73
C PRO A 112 -8.10 -7.86 0.52
N ILE A 113 -8.34 -8.80 -0.40
CA ILE A 113 -9.67 -9.27 -0.76
C ILE A 113 -10.05 -10.53 0.06
N MET A 114 -11.29 -11.02 -0.12
CA MET A 114 -11.85 -12.19 0.59
C MET A 114 -11.76 -12.10 2.12
N ASN A 115 -12.52 -11.17 2.71
CA ASN A 115 -12.46 -10.86 4.14
C ASN A 115 -11.07 -10.45 4.64
N GLY A 116 -10.15 -10.11 3.74
CA GLY A 116 -8.85 -9.55 4.07
C GLY A 116 -7.72 -10.58 4.23
N PHE A 117 -7.98 -11.88 4.06
CA PHE A 117 -6.95 -12.91 4.30
C PHE A 117 -6.00 -13.17 3.13
N LYS A 118 -6.27 -12.64 1.93
CA LYS A 118 -5.45 -12.86 0.73
C LYS A 118 -5.44 -11.66 -0.19
N PHE A 119 -4.32 -11.45 -0.87
CA PHE A 119 -4.27 -10.57 -2.04
C PHE A 119 -4.90 -11.25 -3.25
N GLY A 120 -5.68 -10.50 -4.02
CA GLY A 120 -6.25 -10.96 -5.28
C GLY A 120 -5.17 -11.17 -6.34
N ALA A 121 -5.52 -11.84 -7.44
CA ALA A 121 -4.55 -12.18 -8.48
C ALA A 121 -3.80 -10.94 -9.01
N GLN A 122 -4.51 -9.86 -9.32
CA GLN A 122 -3.90 -8.61 -9.80
C GLN A 122 -3.04 -7.92 -8.73
N GLN A 123 -3.50 -7.90 -7.48
CA GLN A 123 -2.74 -7.35 -6.35
C GLN A 123 -1.44 -8.14 -6.14
N LYS A 124 -1.51 -9.48 -6.17
CA LYS A 124 -0.37 -10.38 -6.04
C LYS A 124 0.64 -10.14 -7.17
N THR A 125 0.20 -10.04 -8.41
CA THR A 125 1.08 -9.74 -9.55
C THR A 125 1.80 -8.40 -9.38
N GLY A 126 1.08 -7.36 -8.92
CA GLY A 126 1.69 -6.06 -8.60
C GLY A 126 2.76 -6.18 -7.51
N LEU A 127 2.41 -6.79 -6.37
CA LEU A 127 3.33 -6.99 -5.25
C LEU A 127 4.59 -7.76 -5.64
N ILE A 128 4.46 -8.82 -6.45
CA ILE A 128 5.61 -9.60 -6.93
C ILE A 128 6.49 -8.76 -7.85
N LYS A 129 5.88 -7.97 -8.76
CA LYS A 129 6.63 -7.06 -9.63
C LYS A 129 7.43 -6.04 -8.82
N ASP A 130 6.82 -5.51 -7.75
CA ASP A 130 7.46 -4.55 -6.86
C ASP A 130 8.59 -5.19 -6.04
N ILE A 131 8.40 -6.42 -5.54
CA ILE A 131 9.46 -7.22 -4.88
C ILE A 131 10.64 -7.44 -5.83
N TYR A 132 10.39 -7.85 -7.08
CA TYR A 132 11.46 -7.98 -8.07
C TYR A 132 12.13 -6.63 -8.33
N GLY A 133 11.35 -5.56 -8.52
CA GLY A 133 11.88 -4.22 -8.70
C GLY A 133 12.81 -3.78 -7.57
N LEU A 134 12.46 -4.10 -6.32
CA LEU A 134 13.30 -3.84 -5.15
C LEU A 134 14.57 -4.69 -5.12
N LEU A 135 14.53 -5.95 -5.58
CA LEU A 135 15.68 -6.85 -5.58
C LEU A 135 16.66 -6.59 -6.73
N VAL A 136 16.15 -6.43 -7.95
CA VAL A 136 16.97 -6.36 -9.17
C VAL A 136 17.07 -4.96 -9.77
N GLY A 137 16.20 -4.04 -9.33
CA GLY A 137 16.15 -2.67 -9.81
C GLY A 137 15.04 -2.42 -10.81
N LYS A 138 14.66 -1.14 -10.93
CA LYS A 138 13.71 -0.66 -11.92
C LYS A 138 14.45 -0.09 -13.11
N THR A 139 14.06 -0.46 -14.34
CA THR A 139 14.74 -0.09 -15.60
C THR A 139 14.98 1.41 -15.78
N LYS A 140 14.11 2.25 -15.20
CA LYS A 140 14.18 3.72 -15.30
C LYS A 140 14.94 4.40 -14.16
N VAL A 141 15.31 3.66 -13.10
CA VAL A 141 16.11 4.17 -11.97
C VAL A 141 17.51 3.59 -12.06
N LYS A 142 18.44 4.36 -12.62
CA LYS A 142 19.85 3.97 -12.75
C LYS A 142 20.76 4.57 -11.67
N SER A 143 20.26 5.56 -10.93
CA SER A 143 21.03 6.30 -9.93
C SER A 143 21.27 5.51 -8.64
N ILE A 144 20.53 4.42 -8.41
CA ILE A 144 20.61 3.62 -7.19
C ILE A 144 20.80 2.16 -7.56
N LYS A 145 21.80 1.54 -6.95
CA LYS A 145 22.03 0.10 -7.05
C LYS A 145 21.24 -0.58 -5.93
N PRO A 146 20.26 -1.43 -6.26
CA PRO A 146 19.50 -2.14 -5.25
C PRO A 146 20.37 -2.94 -4.30
N ALA A 147 21.44 -3.57 -4.77
CA ALA A 147 22.36 -4.37 -3.93
C ALA A 147 23.00 -3.58 -2.78
N GLU A 148 23.05 -2.25 -2.87
CA GLU A 148 23.66 -1.36 -1.87
C GLU A 148 22.60 -0.65 -1.01
N ALA A 149 21.33 -1.08 -1.06
CA ALA A 149 20.21 -0.44 -0.37
C ALA A 149 19.36 -1.40 0.47
N PHE A 150 18.88 -0.92 1.62
CA PHE A 150 17.82 -1.60 2.37
C PHE A 150 16.50 -1.48 1.61
N LYS A 151 15.74 -2.58 1.53
CA LYS A 151 14.56 -2.70 0.67
C LYS A 151 13.31 -2.96 1.48
N PHE A 152 12.29 -2.14 1.25
CA PHE A 152 11.04 -2.27 1.97
C PHE A 152 9.84 -2.34 1.02
N LEU A 153 9.02 -3.37 1.21
CA LEU A 153 7.67 -3.39 0.69
C LEU A 153 6.73 -2.96 1.82
N VAL A 154 6.31 -1.71 1.77
CA VAL A 154 5.46 -1.12 2.80
C VAL A 154 4.01 -1.40 2.43
N ILE A 155 3.25 -1.99 3.35
CA ILE A 155 1.83 -2.28 3.16
C ILE A 155 1.03 -1.50 4.20
N TYR A 156 -0.02 -0.82 3.76
CA TYR A 156 -0.92 -0.15 4.69
C TYR A 156 -1.59 -1.17 5.63
N ASP A 157 -1.53 -0.90 6.92
CA ASP A 157 -2.09 -1.78 7.93
C ASP A 157 -3.62 -1.62 8.05
N PHE A 158 -4.35 -2.60 7.52
CA PHE A 158 -5.80 -2.72 7.65
C PHE A 158 -6.21 -3.58 8.87
N GLY A 159 -5.28 -3.86 9.79
CA GLY A 159 -5.42 -4.75 10.94
C GLY A 159 -4.98 -6.18 10.65
N ASP A 160 -5.36 -7.12 11.51
CA ASP A 160 -4.94 -8.54 11.52
C ASP A 160 -5.00 -9.23 10.15
N HIS A 161 -5.95 -8.82 9.32
CA HIS A 161 -6.13 -9.32 7.97
C HIS A 161 -4.92 -9.05 7.06
N THR A 162 -4.29 -7.87 7.15
CA THR A 162 -3.13 -7.52 6.32
C THR A 162 -1.94 -8.45 6.60
N LEU A 163 -1.69 -8.78 7.87
CA LEU A 163 -0.63 -9.71 8.26
C LEU A 163 -0.85 -11.10 7.65
N LEU A 164 -2.06 -11.64 7.76
CA LEU A 164 -2.39 -12.96 7.22
C LEU A 164 -2.29 -12.99 5.68
N ALA A 165 -2.71 -11.91 5.01
CA ALA A 165 -2.54 -11.78 3.57
C ALA A 165 -1.06 -11.76 3.14
N ALA A 166 -0.20 -11.07 3.88
CA ALA A 166 1.24 -11.01 3.63
C ALA A 166 1.92 -12.37 3.90
N GLN A 167 1.57 -13.06 4.98
CA GLN A 167 2.05 -14.42 5.25
C GLN A 167 1.63 -15.39 4.14
N HIS A 168 0.37 -15.30 3.69
CA HIS A 168 -0.11 -16.08 2.56
C HIS A 168 0.66 -15.75 1.27
N LEU A 169 0.99 -14.48 1.01
CA LEU A 169 1.84 -14.08 -0.12
C LEU A 169 3.20 -14.78 -0.04
N ILE A 170 3.93 -14.60 1.07
CA ILE A 170 5.29 -15.13 1.28
C ILE A 170 5.31 -16.65 1.11
N LYS A 171 4.34 -17.37 1.71
CA LYS A 171 4.22 -18.82 1.58
C LYS A 171 4.09 -19.30 0.13
N ASN A 172 3.52 -18.47 -0.73
CA ASN A 172 3.21 -18.78 -2.13
C ASN A 172 4.07 -17.99 -3.13
N LEU A 173 5.22 -17.48 -2.68
CA LEU A 173 6.27 -16.97 -3.57
C LEU A 173 6.99 -18.13 -4.26
N SER A 174 7.56 -17.84 -5.43
CA SER A 174 8.45 -18.76 -6.14
C SER A 174 9.74 -19.01 -5.35
N ALA A 175 10.40 -20.13 -5.64
CA ALA A 175 11.58 -20.57 -4.89
C ALA A 175 12.72 -19.54 -4.88
N ASP A 176 12.88 -18.77 -5.95
CA ASP A 176 13.89 -17.71 -6.10
C ASP A 176 13.65 -16.47 -5.23
N LEU A 177 12.41 -16.28 -4.74
CA LEU A 177 12.01 -15.15 -3.89
C LEU A 177 11.76 -15.54 -2.44
N LYS A 178 11.44 -16.81 -2.16
CA LYS A 178 10.92 -17.26 -0.87
C LYS A 178 11.83 -16.91 0.31
N ASP A 179 13.15 -17.05 0.14
CA ASP A 179 14.13 -16.73 1.19
C ASP A 179 14.62 -15.29 1.15
N LYS A 180 14.17 -14.49 0.18
CA LYS A 180 14.54 -13.08 -0.01
C LYS A 180 13.50 -12.11 0.53
N VAL A 181 12.31 -12.57 0.89
CA VAL A 181 11.22 -11.71 1.37
C VAL A 181 10.81 -12.13 2.76
N LEU A 182 10.91 -11.20 3.72
CA LEU A 182 10.65 -11.45 5.13
C LEU A 182 9.66 -10.42 5.67
N LEU A 183 8.87 -10.80 6.68
CA LEU A 183 8.19 -9.81 7.50
C LEU A 183 9.22 -9.13 8.41
N TYR A 184 9.21 -7.81 8.47
CA TYR A 184 10.03 -7.07 9.43
C TYR A 184 9.61 -7.43 10.86
N LYS A 185 10.61 -7.54 11.75
CA LYS A 185 10.42 -7.62 13.20
C LYS A 185 11.45 -6.71 13.85
N GLU A 186 11.08 -6.06 14.94
CA GLU A 186 11.86 -5.02 15.61
C GLU A 186 13.29 -5.46 15.98
N GLU A 187 13.46 -6.72 16.38
CA GLU A 187 14.76 -7.30 16.74
C GLU A 187 15.57 -7.84 15.54
N SER A 188 15.04 -7.75 14.31
CA SER A 188 15.72 -8.31 13.13
C SER A 188 16.85 -7.40 12.67
N VAL A 189 18.04 -7.98 12.51
CA VAL A 189 19.11 -7.33 11.76
C VAL A 189 18.71 -7.26 10.29
N LEU A 190 18.73 -6.06 9.73
CA LEU A 190 18.40 -5.83 8.33
C LEU A 190 19.57 -6.26 7.43
N ASP A 191 19.25 -7.00 6.38
CA ASP A 191 20.16 -7.52 5.37
C ASP A 191 19.84 -6.90 4.01
N LEU A 192 20.90 -6.46 3.31
CA LEU A 192 20.79 -5.86 2.00
C LEU A 192 20.30 -6.88 0.94
N ASP A 193 20.44 -8.18 1.13
CA ASP A 193 19.95 -9.17 0.16
C ASP A 193 18.45 -9.49 0.31
N LYS A 194 17.77 -8.87 1.28
CA LYS A 194 16.37 -9.11 1.61
C LYS A 194 15.47 -7.93 1.30
N VAL A 195 14.20 -8.22 1.05
CA VAL A 195 13.09 -7.27 1.06
C VAL A 195 12.29 -7.51 2.34
N TYR A 196 12.10 -6.45 3.11
CA TYR A 196 11.32 -6.49 4.34
C TYR A 196 9.93 -5.93 4.09
N ILE A 197 8.91 -6.73 4.41
CA ILE A 197 7.52 -6.25 4.44
C ILE A 197 7.30 -5.55 5.78
N VAL A 198 6.93 -4.28 5.72
CA VAL A 198 6.63 -3.45 6.89
C VAL A 198 5.17 -3.01 6.81
N PHE A 199 4.47 -3.05 7.95
CA PHE A 199 3.10 -2.57 8.05
C PHE A 199 3.09 -1.18 8.67
N ILE A 200 2.49 -0.21 7.97
CA ILE A 200 2.37 1.18 8.41
C ILE A 200 0.89 1.54 8.38
N LYS A 201 0.37 2.08 9.48
CA LYS A 201 -1.01 2.57 9.58
C LYS A 201 -1.07 4.06 9.35
#